data_AF-A0A9D8ZFQ9-F1
#
_entry.id   AF-A0A9D8ZFQ9-F1
#
_cell.length_a   1.000
_cell.length_b   1.000
_cell.length_c   1.000
_cell.angle_alpha   90.00
_cell.angle_beta   90.00
_cell.angle_gamma   90.00
#
_symmetry.space_group_name_H-M   'P 1'
#
loop_
_entity.id
_entity.type
_entity.pdbx_description
1 polymer ?
#
loop_
_entity_poly.entity_id
_entity_poly.type
_entity_poly.pdbx_seq_one_letter_code
_entity_poly.pdbx_strand_id
1 'polypeptide(L)'
;MPRILEAPLPSEWVNIYTWYGLQFAKTFEKTGRILAMEEVAPQQLSNYEKVLLQKLRVWIYEKRRQALRDKLKATKRSRSQPFQ
;
A
#
# COMPACT_ATOMS: atom_id res chain seq x y z
N MET A 1 -0.42 -25.09 -11.29
CA MET A 1 -1.79 -24.57 -11.09
C MET A 1 -1.75 -23.05 -11.17
N PRO A 2 -2.63 -22.39 -11.96
CA PRO A 2 -2.76 -20.95 -11.90
C PRO A 2 -3.18 -20.57 -10.47
N ARG A 3 -2.53 -19.57 -9.86
CA ARG A 3 -3.00 -19.02 -8.57
C ARG A 3 -4.27 -18.23 -8.84
N ILE A 4 -5.40 -18.92 -8.78
CA ILE A 4 -6.71 -18.28 -8.72
C ILE A 4 -6.88 -17.81 -7.27
N LEU A 5 -7.49 -16.65 -7.07
CA LEU A 5 -7.88 -16.22 -5.74
C LEU A 5 -8.84 -17.27 -5.16
N GLU A 6 -8.48 -17.88 -4.04
CA GLU A 6 -9.30 -18.92 -3.38
C GLU A 6 -10.62 -18.35 -2.84
N ALA A 7 -10.68 -17.03 -2.67
CA ALA A 7 -11.86 -16.29 -2.26
C ALA A 7 -11.86 -14.90 -2.93
N PRO A 8 -13.04 -14.27 -3.11
CA PRO A 8 -13.09 -12.87 -3.53
C PRO A 8 -12.32 -11.99 -2.54
N LEU A 9 -11.61 -11.00 -3.07
CA LEU A 9 -10.95 -10.00 -2.23
C LEU A 9 -12.02 -9.25 -1.41
N PRO A 10 -11.74 -8.92 -0.13
CA PRO A 10 -12.67 -8.13 0.66
C PRO A 10 -12.94 -6.79 -0.02
N SER A 11 -14.22 -6.46 -0.16
CA SER A 11 -14.68 -5.32 -0.96
C SER A 11 -14.11 -3.99 -0.48
N GLU A 12 -13.86 -3.85 0.82
CA GLU A 12 -13.30 -2.63 1.41
C GLU A 12 -11.88 -2.37 0.91
N TRP A 13 -11.06 -3.42 0.79
CA TRP A 13 -9.70 -3.28 0.25
C TRP A 13 -9.71 -3.02 -1.25
N VAL A 14 -10.65 -3.61 -1.99
CA VAL A 14 -10.85 -3.33 -3.41
C VAL A 14 -11.23 -1.87 -3.61
N ASN A 15 -12.19 -1.36 -2.84
CA ASN A 15 -12.65 0.03 -2.88
C ASN A 15 -11.53 1.02 -2.52
N ILE A 16 -10.76 0.73 -1.46
CA ILE A 16 -9.61 1.55 -1.08
C ILE A 16 -8.57 1.58 -2.21
N TYR A 17 -8.28 0.44 -2.84
CA TYR A 17 -7.31 0.33 -3.92
C TYR A 17 -7.73 1.09 -5.17
N THR A 18 -8.96 0.88 -5.65
CA THR A 18 -9.49 1.55 -6.84
C THR A 18 -9.62 3.05 -6.62
N TRP A 19 -10.08 3.49 -5.44
CA TRP A 19 -10.14 4.90 -5.06
C TRP A 19 -8.76 5.55 -5.09
N TYR A 20 -7.75 4.93 -4.48
CA TYR A 20 -6.39 5.46 -4.47
C TYR A 20 -5.75 5.49 -5.86
N GLY A 21 -6.00 4.45 -6.66
CA GLY A 21 -5.56 4.38 -8.05
C GLY A 21 -6.12 5.54 -8.85
N LEU A 22 -7.41 5.86 -8.67
CA LEU A 22 -8.03 7.02 -9.30
C LEU A 22 -7.40 8.34 -8.84
N GLN A 23 -7.16 8.52 -7.54
CA GLN A 23 -6.49 9.73 -7.02
C GLN A 23 -5.08 9.89 -7.61
N PHE A 24 -4.32 8.79 -7.69
CA PHE A 24 -3.00 8.78 -8.30
C PHE A 24 -3.06 9.14 -9.79
N ALA A 25 -3.96 8.50 -10.55
CA ALA A 25 -4.12 8.78 -11.97
C ALA A 25 -4.51 10.24 -12.22
N LYS A 26 -5.43 10.81 -11.41
CA LYS A 26 -5.79 12.23 -11.47
C LYS A 26 -4.61 13.17 -11.20
N THR A 27 -3.66 12.75 -10.38
CA THR A 27 -2.51 13.57 -9.97
C THR A 27 -1.33 13.45 -10.93
N PHE A 28 -1.09 12.26 -11.49
CA PHE A 28 0.17 11.95 -12.19
C PHE A 28 0.02 11.45 -13.64
N GLU A 29 -1.17 11.02 -14.09
CA GLU A 29 -1.38 10.53 -15.46
C GLU A 29 -2.25 11.49 -16.30
N LYS A 30 -1.94 11.64 -17.59
CA LYS A 30 -2.78 12.39 -18.55
C LYS A 30 -3.49 11.43 -19.51
N THR A 31 -4.82 11.36 -19.36
CA THR A 31 -5.84 10.84 -20.29
C THR A 31 -5.88 9.33 -20.62
N GLY A 32 -7.11 8.87 -20.94
CA GLY A 32 -7.47 7.49 -21.33
C GLY A 32 -7.85 6.60 -20.16
N ARG A 33 -6.88 6.28 -19.29
CA ARG A 33 -7.08 5.36 -18.15
C ARG A 33 -7.98 5.91 -17.05
N ILE A 34 -8.06 7.24 -16.90
CA ILE A 34 -8.86 7.88 -15.86
C ILE A 34 -10.35 7.54 -16.01
N LEU A 35 -10.88 7.51 -17.24
CA LEU A 35 -12.31 7.26 -17.49
C LEU A 35 -12.74 5.86 -17.01
N ALA A 36 -11.98 4.83 -17.38
CA ALA A 36 -12.24 3.47 -16.94
C ALA A 36 -12.11 3.31 -15.41
N MET A 37 -11.24 4.09 -14.77
CA MET A 37 -11.11 4.09 -13.31
C MET A 37 -12.24 4.85 -12.61
N GLU A 38 -12.80 5.89 -13.23
CA GLU A 38 -13.95 6.63 -12.70
C GLU A 38 -15.24 5.80 -12.70
N GLU A 39 -15.40 4.88 -13.64
CA GLU A 39 -16.56 3.97 -13.70
C GLU A 39 -16.57 2.93 -12.56
N VAL A 40 -15.38 2.54 -12.08
CA VAL A 40 -15.22 1.42 -11.13
C VAL A 40 -14.90 1.91 -9.71
N ALA A 41 -14.16 3.01 -9.57
CA ALA A 41 -13.77 3.51 -8.27
C ALA A 41 -14.95 4.18 -7.54
N PRO A 42 -15.07 4.00 -6.22
CA PRO A 42 -16.07 4.75 -5.47
C PRO A 42 -15.75 6.25 -5.54
N GLN A 43 -16.76 7.11 -5.56
CA GLN A 43 -16.54 8.57 -5.53
C GLN A 43 -15.86 9.02 -4.23
N GLN A 44 -16.24 8.38 -3.12
CA GLN A 44 -15.69 8.62 -1.79
C GLN A 44 -15.61 7.34 -0.98
N LEU A 45 -14.63 7.26 -0.09
CA LEU A 45 -14.53 6.17 0.88
C LEU A 45 -15.51 6.39 2.03
N SER A 46 -16.14 5.31 2.47
CA SER A 46 -16.93 5.26 3.70
C SER A 46 -16.08 5.55 4.94
N ASN A 47 -16.71 5.85 6.08
CA ASN A 47 -16.00 6.07 7.34
C ASN A 47 -15.20 4.84 7.78
N TYR A 48 -15.75 3.64 7.55
CA TYR A 48 -15.07 2.39 7.86
C TYR A 48 -13.80 2.20 7.01
N GLU A 49 -13.90 2.39 5.69
CA GLU A 49 -12.76 2.30 4.78
C GLU A 49 -11.70 3.36 5.08
N LYS A 50 -12.10 4.58 5.47
CA LYS A 50 -11.17 5.64 5.91
C LYS A 50 -10.38 5.20 7.15
N VAL A 51 -11.04 4.58 8.13
CA VAL A 51 -10.38 4.03 9.32
C VAL A 51 -9.43 2.88 8.97
N LEU A 52 -9.86 1.96 8.09
CA LEU A 52 -9.01 0.87 7.59
C LEU A 52 -7.76 1.41 6.88
N LEU A 53 -7.94 2.39 6.00
CA LEU A 53 -6.85 3.05 5.30
C LEU A 53 -5.86 3.72 6.27
N GLN A 54 -6.37 4.39 7.30
CA GLN A 54 -5.50 5.01 8.30
C GLN A 54 -4.67 3.96 9.06
N LYS A 55 -5.29 2.85 9.46
CA LYS A 55 -4.58 1.72 10.09
C LYS A 55 -3.52 1.14 9.16
N LEU A 56 -3.84 0.95 7.89
CA LEU A 56 -2.89 0.46 6.88
C LEU A 56 -1.69 1.40 6.74
N ARG A 57 -1.90 2.71 6.68
CA ARG A 57 -0.82 3.71 6.59
C ARG A 57 0.11 3.64 7.80
N VAL A 58 -0.45 3.57 9.01
CA VAL A 58 0.34 3.42 10.25
C VAL A 58 1.16 2.14 10.22
N TRP A 59 0.54 1.02 9.85
CA TRP A 59 1.22 -0.27 9.77
C TRP A 59 2.38 -0.27 8.76
N ILE A 60 2.17 0.27 7.56
CA ILE A 60 3.24 0.40 6.55
C ILE A 60 4.40 1.22 7.10
N TYR A 61 4.10 2.33 7.78
CA TYR A 61 5.12 3.19 8.38
C TYR A 61 5.91 2.47 9.46
N GLU A 62 5.24 1.74 10.35
CA GLU A 62 5.89 0.92 11.39
C GLU A 62 6.79 -0.16 10.78
N LYS A 63 6.32 -0.88 9.75
CA LYS A 63 7.11 -1.90 9.06
C LYS A 63 8.35 -1.30 8.40
N ARG A 64 8.22 -0.13 7.75
CA ARG A 64 9.37 0.59 7.18
C ARG A 64 10.36 1.03 8.26
N ARG A 65 9.87 1.55 9.37
CA ARG A 65 10.68 1.97 10.53
C ARG A 65 11.44 0.79 11.12
N GLN A 66 10.78 -0.36 11.27
CA GLN A 66 11.41 -1.58 11.78
C GLN A 66 12.50 -2.07 10.83
N ALA A 67 12.20 -2.18 9.53
CA ALA A 67 13.17 -2.59 8.52
C ALA A 67 14.40 -1.67 8.49
N LEU A 68 14.21 -0.36 8.66
CA LEU A 68 15.32 0.60 8.76
C LEU A 68 16.17 0.37 10.01
N ARG A 69 15.54 0.17 11.18
CA ARG A 69 16.26 -0.12 12.44
C ARG A 69 17.08 -1.41 12.33
N ASP A 70 16.52 -2.44 11.70
CA ASP A 70 17.20 -3.72 11.54
C ASP A 70 18.40 -3.59 10.60
N LYS A 71 18.27 -2.87 9.48
CA LYS A 71 19.39 -2.53 8.60
C LYS A 71 20.50 -1.78 9.35
N LEU A 72 20.15 -0.75 10.13
CA LEU A 72 21.13 0.03 10.89
C LEU A 72 21.85 -0.81 11.96
N LYS A 73 21.14 -1.70 12.66
CA LYS A 73 21.75 -2.65 13.60
C LYS A 73 22.69 -3.61 12.92
N ALA A 74 22.31 -4.14 11.75
CA ALA A 74 23.16 -5.03 10.96
C ALA A 74 24.45 -4.32 10.52
N THR A 75 24.36 -3.10 9.98
CA THR A 75 25.52 -2.28 9.61
C THR A 75 26.41 -1.93 10.81
N LYS A 76 25.81 -1.66 11.97
CA LYS A 76 26.59 -1.42 13.20
C LYS A 76 27.38 -2.66 13.61
N ARG A 77 26.74 -3.84 13.60
CA ARG A 77 27.39 -5.13 13.93
C ARG A 77 28.53 -5.47 12.98
N SER A 78 28.34 -5.27 11.67
CA SER A 78 29.39 -5.52 10.68
C SER A 78 30.58 -4.56 10.80
N ARG A 79 30.38 -3.36 11.36
CA ARG A 79 31.47 -2.39 11.60
C ARG A 79 32.22 -2.63 12.91
N SER A 80 31.59 -3.30 13.87
CA SER A 80 32.18 -3.64 15.17
C SER A 80 32.83 -5.03 15.24
N GLN A 81 32.66 -5.86 14.21
CA GLN A 81 33.48 -7.07 14.06
C GLN A 81 34.80 -6.68 13.39
N PRO A 82 35.96 -6.83 14.07
CA PRO A 82 37.24 -6.72 13.38
C PRO A 82 37.32 -7.86 12.36
N PHE A 83 37.84 -7.55 11.17
CA PHE A 83 38.21 -8.56 10.18
C PHE A 83 39.17 -9.55 10.87
N GLN A 84 38.72 -10.80 11.05
CA GLN A 84 39.58 -11.92 11.42
C GLN A 84 40.18 -12.54 10.16
#